data_AF-A0A139IML0-F1
#
_entry.id   AF-A0A139IML0-F1
#
_cell.length_a   1.000
_cell.length_b   1.000
_cell.length_c   1.000
_cell.angle_alpha   90.00
_cell.angle_beta   90.00
_cell.angle_gamma   90.00
#
_symmetry.space_group_name_H-M   'P 1'
#
loop_
_entity.id
_entity.type
_entity.pdbx_description
1 polymer ?
#
loop_
_entity_poly.entity_id
_entity_poly.type
_entity_poly.pdbx_seq_one_letter_code
_entity_poly.pdbx_strand_id
1 'polypeptide(L)'
;MAGGMEDAAIQFAETVQTASINRNPDPNRDLAPETSVDKKVPVQFDDAADVISEAEDVGEDEVPISVLRPLPEEPRAPKHLQLPDLRFEQSYLKSISQTNDWRVIAYITIKDQVLMPMVQGAAYALLIAWWRHSNIAVKFSGQTIGAKIRRWWWGVNNWTIPEDTESNIQTIHEPFGDAFYYGPERLGTRFENDEEARQKSGFAESTFKTIMDRIEREAAEGKRVFIKDITHYLLPPNKAPARLAPSLKKLKRGVGTDGGSSSEDSDGKDADVVASDHDSGVVVTPAGSPSRSPASPPKSPPFPYEASEAEDNNPTVVPREILEKFHFTFLIRHPKNAIPSYYRCCIPPLVERTGFTPFMPEEAGYDELRRLFDYLKDTGIVGPKVCGANDGKTLKPDQVEICVIDADDMLDDPEGILKQYCESIGVDFSDAMLQWDSEEAHAFAKEQFEKWNGFHDDAINSTDLKPRQHKKAPKSDEQLYSEWVGKYGQEAADMIKKTVAENVADYEYLKQFAIPQKRQD
;
A
#
# COMPACT_ATOMS: atom_id res chain seq x y z
N MET A 1 -8.80 12.12 6.09
CA MET A 1 -10.17 12.30 6.63
C MET A 1 -10.61 11.19 7.60
N ALA A 2 -9.70 10.47 8.28
CA ALA A 2 -10.10 9.40 9.21
C ALA A 2 -10.32 9.86 10.67
N GLY A 3 -9.69 10.96 11.11
CA GLY A 3 -9.83 11.45 12.49
C GLY A 3 -11.19 12.08 12.82
N GLY A 4 -11.84 12.70 11.83
CA GLY A 4 -13.09 13.44 12.08
C GLY A 4 -14.32 12.57 12.39
N MET A 5 -14.33 11.29 11.98
CA MET A 5 -15.46 10.39 12.24
C MET A 5 -15.36 9.72 13.62
N GLU A 6 -14.14 9.44 14.10
CA GLU A 6 -13.92 8.92 15.45
C GLU A 6 -14.25 9.99 16.49
N ASP A 7 -13.79 11.23 16.27
CA ASP A 7 -14.12 12.36 17.14
C ASP A 7 -15.63 12.65 17.16
N ALA A 8 -16.32 12.55 16.02
CA ALA A 8 -17.77 12.76 15.95
C ALA A 8 -18.56 11.65 16.68
N ALA A 9 -18.11 10.39 16.61
CA ALA A 9 -18.76 9.29 17.31
C ALA A 9 -18.55 9.38 18.83
N ILE A 10 -17.35 9.75 19.27
CA ILE A 10 -17.01 9.95 20.67
C ILE A 10 -17.78 11.17 21.22
N GLN A 11 -17.78 12.29 20.51
CA GLN A 11 -18.54 13.49 20.91
C GLN A 11 -20.05 13.22 20.96
N PHE A 12 -20.59 12.43 20.04
CA PHE A 12 -22.01 12.06 20.07
C PHE A 12 -22.35 11.21 21.30
N ALA A 13 -21.55 10.18 21.60
CA ALA A 13 -21.75 9.35 22.78
C ALA A 13 -21.63 10.17 24.09
N GLU A 14 -20.63 11.05 24.17
CA GLU A 14 -20.39 11.90 25.34
C GLU A 14 -21.50 12.95 25.52
N THR A 15 -22.02 13.51 24.42
CA THR A 15 -23.14 14.48 24.45
C THR A 15 -24.43 13.80 24.92
N VAL A 16 -24.72 12.59 24.43
CA VAL A 16 -25.90 11.81 24.86
C VAL A 16 -25.79 11.43 26.34
N GLN A 17 -24.60 10.99 26.78
CA GLN A 17 -24.36 10.66 28.18
C GLN A 17 -24.48 11.88 29.09
N THR A 18 -23.92 13.02 28.70
CA THR A 18 -23.96 14.27 29.48
C THR A 18 -25.37 14.87 29.55
N ALA A 19 -26.14 14.77 28.47
CA ALA A 19 -27.52 15.22 28.40
C ALA A 19 -28.48 14.38 29.26
N SER A 20 -28.10 13.13 29.60
CA SER A 20 -28.90 12.22 30.42
C SER A 20 -28.72 12.39 31.94
N ILE A 21 -27.74 13.19 32.38
CA ILE A 21 -27.45 13.41 33.80
C ILE A 21 -28.31 14.57 34.32
N ASN A 22 -29.28 14.27 35.19
CA ASN A 22 -30.01 15.30 35.92
C ASN A 22 -29.06 15.98 36.93
N ARG A 23 -28.74 17.26 36.69
CA ARG A 23 -27.71 17.99 37.47
C ARG A 23 -28.21 18.58 38.79
N ASN A 24 -29.51 18.53 39.07
CA ASN A 24 -30.07 19.05 40.32
C ASN A 24 -31.23 18.17 40.83
N PRO A 25 -30.94 16.97 41.36
CA PRO A 25 -31.96 16.02 41.78
C PRO A 25 -32.74 16.50 43.01
N ASP A 26 -34.06 16.42 42.98
CA ASP A 26 -34.93 16.75 44.12
C ASP A 26 -35.22 15.47 44.94
N PRO A 27 -34.76 15.38 46.20
CA PRO A 27 -34.91 14.18 47.03
C PRO A 27 -36.37 13.80 47.33
N ASN A 28 -37.34 14.69 47.10
CA ASN A 28 -38.77 14.40 47.28
C ASN A 28 -39.48 13.94 45.99
N ARG A 29 -38.87 14.10 44.81
CA ARG A 29 -39.45 13.75 43.50
C ARG A 29 -38.67 12.65 42.77
N ASP A 30 -37.35 12.65 42.86
CA ASP A 30 -36.48 11.74 42.10
C ASP A 30 -36.14 10.49 42.93
N LEU A 31 -37.17 9.72 43.27
CA LEU A 31 -36.99 8.39 43.87
C LEU A 31 -36.46 7.40 42.82
N ALA A 32 -35.62 6.45 43.28
CA ALA A 32 -35.13 5.36 42.44
C ALA A 32 -36.29 4.59 41.77
N PRO A 33 -36.13 4.10 40.53
CA PRO A 33 -37.18 3.31 39.87
C PRO A 33 -37.52 2.05 40.68
N GLU A 34 -38.78 1.63 40.59
CA GLU A 34 -39.40 0.57 41.40
C GLU A 34 -38.51 -0.68 41.52
N THR A 35 -37.98 -0.93 42.72
CA THR A 35 -37.51 -2.26 43.12
C THR A 35 -38.66 -3.00 43.79
N SER A 36 -38.67 -4.33 43.67
CA SER A 36 -39.83 -5.21 43.94
C SER A 36 -40.27 -5.36 45.40
N VAL A 37 -40.02 -4.36 46.26
CA VAL A 37 -40.58 -4.27 47.61
C VAL A 37 -40.89 -2.79 47.90
N ASP A 38 -42.18 -2.49 48.03
CA ASP A 38 -42.85 -1.21 48.35
C ASP A 38 -43.09 -0.18 47.21
N LYS A 39 -44.37 -0.07 46.80
CA LYS A 39 -44.91 1.04 46.01
C LYS A 39 -45.20 2.23 46.91
N LYS A 40 -44.27 3.18 47.01
CA LYS A 40 -44.54 4.49 47.64
C LYS A 40 -44.94 5.49 46.56
N VAL A 41 -46.19 5.94 46.60
CA VAL A 41 -46.72 6.98 45.70
C VAL A 41 -46.60 8.33 46.43
N PRO A 42 -45.93 9.34 45.86
CA PRO A 42 -45.88 10.66 46.47
C PRO A 42 -47.27 11.34 46.34
N VAL A 43 -47.77 11.86 47.46
CA VAL A 43 -49.10 12.47 47.61
C VAL A 43 -48.98 13.86 48.23
N GLN A 44 -49.95 14.74 47.94
CA GLN A 44 -50.10 16.05 48.58
C GLN A 44 -51.41 16.11 49.35
N PHE A 45 -51.44 16.92 50.41
CA PHE A 45 -52.65 17.21 51.18
C PHE A 45 -53.58 18.14 50.40
N ASP A 46 -54.87 17.87 50.43
CA ASP A 46 -55.90 18.76 49.90
C ASP A 46 -56.24 19.85 50.93
N ASP A 47 -55.67 21.04 50.77
CA ASP A 47 -55.87 22.18 51.68
C ASP A 47 -57.33 22.71 51.71
N ALA A 48 -58.23 22.17 50.88
CA ALA A 48 -59.63 22.60 50.76
C ALA A 48 -60.63 21.72 51.52
N ALA A 49 -60.19 20.64 52.18
CA ALA A 49 -61.03 19.80 53.03
C ALA A 49 -60.96 20.27 54.49
N ASP A 50 -62.10 20.55 55.13
CA ASP A 50 -62.17 20.87 56.57
C ASP A 50 -61.68 19.67 57.39
N VAL A 51 -60.39 19.69 57.76
CA VAL A 51 -59.67 18.61 58.48
C VAL A 51 -60.26 18.33 59.89
N ILE A 52 -61.24 19.13 60.34
CA ILE A 52 -61.82 19.04 61.68
C ILE A 52 -63.08 18.16 61.72
N SER A 53 -63.78 17.94 60.59
CA SER A 53 -65.05 17.17 60.60
C SER A 53 -64.91 15.68 60.26
N GLU A 54 -63.81 15.24 59.66
CA GLU A 54 -63.55 13.81 59.39
C GLU A 54 -62.51 13.16 60.33
N ALA A 55 -61.88 13.95 61.21
CA ALA A 55 -60.92 13.44 62.20
C ALA A 55 -61.57 12.91 63.49
N GLU A 56 -62.90 12.98 63.63
CA GLU A 56 -63.60 12.40 64.79
C GLU A 56 -63.78 10.87 64.70
N ASP A 57 -63.51 10.25 63.54
CA ASP A 57 -63.74 8.81 63.30
C ASP A 57 -62.44 8.00 63.03
N VAL A 58 -61.27 8.60 63.26
CA VAL A 58 -59.95 7.94 63.15
C VAL A 58 -59.06 8.40 64.31
N GLY A 59 -58.27 7.50 64.92
CA GLY A 59 -57.49 7.80 66.13
C GLY A 59 -56.49 8.95 65.96
N GLU A 60 -56.14 9.63 67.06
CA GLU A 60 -55.35 10.89 67.11
C GLU A 60 -53.98 10.88 66.39
N ASP A 61 -53.53 9.74 65.86
CA ASP A 61 -52.25 9.57 65.15
C ASP A 61 -52.39 9.08 63.68
N GLU A 62 -53.60 9.04 63.10
CA GLU A 62 -53.83 8.56 61.72
C GLU A 62 -54.40 9.63 60.79
N VAL A 63 -53.72 9.85 59.66
CA VAL A 63 -54.17 10.78 58.59
C VAL A 63 -55.19 10.08 57.69
N PRO A 64 -56.40 10.63 57.51
CA PRO A 64 -57.39 10.05 56.60
C PRO A 64 -56.92 10.04 55.14
N ILE A 65 -57.01 8.89 54.47
CA ILE A 65 -56.62 8.70 53.06
C ILE A 65 -57.44 9.60 52.11
N SER A 66 -58.65 10.02 52.52
CA SER A 66 -59.53 10.91 51.76
C SER A 66 -58.92 12.30 51.47
N VAL A 67 -57.94 12.73 52.27
CA VAL A 67 -57.29 14.06 52.17
C VAL A 67 -56.03 14.03 51.29
N LEU A 68 -55.60 12.85 50.83
CA LEU A 68 -54.38 12.67 50.04
C LEU A 68 -54.71 12.62 48.54
N ARG A 69 -54.19 13.57 47.75
CA ARG A 69 -54.25 13.51 46.28
C ARG A 69 -52.90 13.10 45.68
N PRO A 70 -52.87 12.24 44.65
CA PRO A 70 -51.65 11.91 43.93
C PRO A 70 -51.14 13.10 43.13
N LEU A 71 -49.82 13.31 43.15
CA LEU A 71 -49.13 14.34 42.37
C LEU A 71 -49.30 14.11 40.85
N PRO A 72 -49.56 15.15 40.03
CA PRO A 72 -49.62 14.99 38.57
C PRO A 72 -48.27 14.49 38.01
N GLU A 73 -48.27 13.37 37.27
CA GLU A 73 -47.08 12.88 36.57
C GLU A 73 -46.73 13.79 35.38
N GLU A 74 -45.48 14.22 35.28
CA GLU A 74 -44.96 14.79 34.03
C GLU A 74 -44.83 13.70 32.95
N PRO A 75 -45.09 14.02 31.66
CA PRO A 75 -45.04 13.03 30.60
C PRO A 75 -43.62 12.50 30.40
N ARG A 76 -43.36 11.26 30.81
CA ARG A 76 -42.11 10.55 30.46
C ARG A 76 -42.13 10.09 29.01
N ALA A 77 -40.95 10.07 28.38
CA ALA A 77 -40.79 9.54 27.03
C ALA A 77 -41.22 8.05 26.94
N PRO A 78 -41.83 7.62 25.81
CA PRO A 78 -42.37 6.28 25.65
C PRO A 78 -41.27 5.20 25.72
N LYS A 79 -41.60 4.03 26.30
CA LYS A 79 -40.67 2.93 26.65
C LYS A 79 -39.67 2.49 25.57
N HIS A 80 -39.99 2.65 24.28
CA HIS A 80 -39.11 2.23 23.18
C HIS A 80 -37.99 3.24 22.87
N LEU A 81 -38.05 4.45 23.45
CA LEU A 81 -37.04 5.50 23.37
C LEU A 81 -36.17 5.59 24.63
N GLN A 82 -36.41 4.72 25.61
CA GLN A 82 -35.59 4.64 26.82
C GLN A 82 -34.38 3.74 26.53
N LEU A 83 -33.18 4.27 26.71
CA LEU A 83 -31.94 3.51 26.59
C LEU A 83 -31.95 2.36 27.62
N PRO A 84 -31.55 1.12 27.23
CA PRO A 84 -31.42 0.02 28.17
C PRO A 84 -30.40 0.38 29.27
N ASP A 85 -30.71 0.05 30.54
CA ASP A 85 -29.81 0.31 31.66
C ASP A 85 -28.51 -0.49 31.49
N LEU A 86 -27.40 0.20 31.24
CA LEU A 86 -26.06 -0.39 30.99
C LEU A 86 -25.31 -0.75 32.29
N ARG A 87 -26.02 -0.83 33.43
CA ARG A 87 -25.46 -1.34 34.69
C ARG A 87 -25.45 -2.87 34.70
N PHE A 88 -24.40 -3.45 34.14
CA PHE A 88 -24.14 -4.89 34.09
C PHE A 88 -24.25 -5.60 35.45
N GLU A 89 -24.03 -4.90 36.56
CA GLU A 89 -24.10 -5.42 37.93
C GLU A 89 -25.48 -6.02 38.29
N GLN A 90 -26.58 -5.39 37.91
CA GLN A 90 -27.91 -5.90 38.28
C GLN A 90 -28.34 -7.13 37.47
N SER A 91 -27.91 -7.22 36.20
CA SER A 91 -28.13 -8.41 35.38
C SER A 91 -27.32 -9.62 35.89
N TYR A 92 -26.10 -9.35 36.35
CA TYR A 92 -25.21 -10.34 36.94
C TYR A 92 -25.73 -10.84 38.30
N LEU A 93 -26.18 -9.94 39.17
CA LEU A 93 -26.83 -10.28 40.44
C LEU A 93 -28.09 -11.14 40.25
N LYS A 94 -28.87 -10.87 39.20
CA LYS A 94 -30.04 -11.70 38.83
C LYS A 94 -29.64 -13.09 38.32
N SER A 95 -28.57 -13.19 37.55
CA SER A 95 -28.03 -14.47 37.02
C SER A 95 -27.54 -15.40 38.14
N ILE A 96 -26.91 -14.84 39.18
CA ILE A 96 -26.41 -15.63 40.33
C ILE A 96 -27.47 -15.90 41.42
N SER A 97 -28.61 -15.19 41.40
CA SER A 97 -29.66 -15.31 42.42
C SER A 97 -30.38 -16.65 42.48
N GLN A 98 -30.26 -17.48 41.45
CA GLN A 98 -30.96 -18.77 41.35
C GLN A 98 -30.09 -19.97 41.76
N THR A 99 -28.84 -19.77 42.20
CA THR A 99 -27.88 -20.86 42.44
C THR A 99 -27.07 -20.67 43.72
N ASN A 100 -27.08 -21.68 44.60
CA ASN A 100 -26.34 -21.68 45.89
C ASN A 100 -24.95 -22.37 45.83
N ASP A 101 -24.42 -22.65 44.64
CA ASP A 101 -23.12 -23.35 44.47
C ASP A 101 -22.03 -22.40 43.94
N TRP A 102 -20.97 -22.24 44.73
CA TRP A 102 -19.83 -21.35 44.44
C TRP A 102 -19.10 -21.71 43.14
N ARG A 103 -19.12 -22.99 42.74
CA ARG A 103 -18.49 -23.43 41.47
C ARG A 103 -19.25 -22.96 40.25
N VAL A 104 -20.58 -22.93 40.35
CA VAL A 104 -21.47 -22.45 39.29
C VAL A 104 -21.36 -20.94 39.17
N ILE A 105 -21.30 -20.23 40.30
CA ILE A 105 -21.07 -18.78 40.31
C ILE A 105 -19.72 -18.45 39.66
N ALA A 106 -18.63 -19.12 40.06
CA ALA A 106 -17.30 -18.89 39.47
C ALA A 106 -17.26 -19.18 37.97
N TYR A 107 -17.94 -20.24 37.51
CA TYR A 107 -18.07 -20.54 36.08
C TYR A 107 -18.83 -19.45 35.32
N ILE A 108 -19.94 -18.96 35.86
CA ILE A 108 -20.74 -17.88 35.26
C ILE A 108 -19.92 -16.59 35.18
N THR A 109 -19.18 -16.25 36.25
CA THR A 109 -18.27 -15.08 36.25
C THR A 109 -17.22 -15.20 35.16
N ILE A 110 -16.52 -16.34 35.06
CA ILE A 110 -15.46 -16.52 34.06
C ILE A 110 -16.04 -16.50 32.64
N LYS A 111 -17.21 -17.10 32.43
CA LYS A 111 -17.90 -17.12 31.13
C LYS A 111 -18.29 -15.71 30.69
N ASP A 112 -18.92 -14.93 31.57
CA ASP A 112 -19.54 -13.66 31.21
C ASP A 112 -18.58 -12.44 31.33
N GLN A 113 -17.60 -12.48 32.24
CA GLN A 113 -16.66 -11.37 32.46
C GLN A 113 -15.33 -11.54 31.73
N VAL A 114 -14.95 -12.78 31.36
CA VAL A 114 -13.65 -13.05 30.73
C VAL A 114 -13.83 -13.61 29.32
N LEU A 115 -14.53 -14.73 29.17
CA LEU A 115 -14.65 -15.41 27.88
C LEU A 115 -15.52 -14.64 26.88
N MET A 116 -16.70 -14.16 27.28
CA MET A 116 -17.61 -13.43 26.39
C MET A 116 -16.99 -12.13 25.86
N PRO A 117 -16.40 -11.25 26.70
CA PRO A 117 -15.72 -10.04 26.20
C PRO A 117 -14.51 -10.36 25.33
N MET A 118 -13.75 -11.41 25.66
CA MET A 118 -12.61 -11.83 24.84
C MET A 118 -13.06 -12.36 23.47
N VAL A 119 -14.11 -13.16 23.40
CA VAL A 119 -14.68 -13.67 22.13
C VAL A 119 -15.31 -12.54 21.32
N GLN A 120 -16.03 -11.62 21.95
CA GLN A 120 -16.60 -10.45 21.29
C GLN A 120 -15.51 -9.52 20.76
N GLY A 121 -14.46 -9.26 21.55
CA GLY A 121 -13.30 -8.47 21.15
C GLY A 121 -12.52 -9.14 20.00
N ALA A 122 -12.29 -10.45 20.07
CA ALA A 122 -11.62 -11.20 19.01
C ALA A 122 -12.45 -11.23 17.72
N ALA A 123 -13.78 -11.43 17.82
CA ALA A 123 -14.68 -11.40 16.68
C ALA A 123 -14.74 -9.99 16.06
N TYR A 124 -14.76 -8.93 16.88
CA TYR A 124 -14.73 -7.55 16.41
C TYR A 124 -13.39 -7.20 15.75
N ALA A 125 -12.27 -7.63 16.35
CA ALA A 125 -10.94 -7.46 15.77
C ALA A 125 -10.79 -8.22 14.45
N LEU A 126 -11.33 -9.43 14.34
CA LEU A 126 -11.36 -10.21 13.09
C LEU A 126 -12.29 -9.57 12.06
N LEU A 127 -13.42 -9.00 12.46
CA LEU A 127 -14.31 -8.24 11.57
C LEU A 127 -13.64 -6.97 11.06
N ILE A 128 -12.94 -6.22 11.91
CA ILE A 128 -12.15 -5.06 11.50
C ILE A 128 -10.98 -5.48 10.61
N ALA A 129 -10.26 -6.55 10.96
CA ALA A 129 -9.16 -7.05 10.15
C ALA A 129 -9.66 -7.54 8.78
N TRP A 130 -10.78 -8.26 8.75
CA TRP A 130 -11.46 -8.68 7.52
C TRP A 130 -11.97 -7.48 6.72
N TRP A 131 -12.55 -6.46 7.36
CA TRP A 131 -13.01 -5.24 6.72
C TRP A 131 -11.84 -4.42 6.14
N ARG A 132 -10.75 -4.28 6.89
CA ARG A 132 -9.51 -3.62 6.43
C ARG A 132 -8.90 -4.40 5.27
N HIS A 133 -8.76 -5.73 5.38
CA HIS A 133 -8.23 -6.59 4.34
C HIS A 133 -9.11 -6.58 3.08
N SER A 134 -10.43 -6.63 3.25
CA SER A 134 -11.39 -6.58 2.14
C SER A 134 -11.47 -5.20 1.49
N ASN A 135 -11.25 -4.12 2.23
CA ASN A 135 -11.17 -2.77 1.68
C ASN A 135 -9.83 -2.44 1.03
N ILE A 136 -8.75 -3.15 1.39
CA ILE A 136 -7.47 -3.06 0.68
C ILE A 136 -7.57 -3.69 -0.73
N ALA A 137 -8.49 -4.64 -0.92
CA ALA A 137 -8.54 -5.46 -2.14
C ALA A 137 -9.66 -5.12 -3.15
N VAL A 138 -10.61 -4.20 -2.85
CA VAL A 138 -11.77 -4.00 -3.74
C VAL A 138 -12.08 -2.52 -4.03
N LYS A 139 -11.84 -2.15 -5.29
CA LYS A 139 -12.20 -0.88 -5.93
C LYS A 139 -13.72 -0.63 -5.94
N PHE A 140 -14.14 0.64 -6.06
CA PHE A 140 -15.53 1.04 -6.37
C PHE A 140 -15.93 0.71 -7.83
N SER A 141 -14.96 0.80 -8.75
CA SER A 141 -15.07 0.40 -10.15
C SER A 141 -14.51 -1.02 -10.35
N GLY A 142 -15.35 -1.92 -10.85
CA GLY A 142 -14.99 -3.33 -11.11
C GLY A 142 -16.20 -4.25 -11.09
N GLN A 143 -16.15 -5.39 -11.80
CA GLN A 143 -17.26 -6.35 -11.88
C GLN A 143 -17.32 -7.37 -10.72
N THR A 144 -16.47 -7.22 -9.71
CA THR A 144 -16.37 -8.16 -8.58
C THR A 144 -17.62 -8.12 -7.68
N ILE A 145 -17.89 -9.24 -7.00
CA ILE A 145 -19.04 -9.38 -6.08
C ILE A 145 -18.99 -8.32 -4.96
N GLY A 146 -17.80 -7.99 -4.47
CA GLY A 146 -17.60 -6.95 -3.45
C GLY A 146 -17.95 -5.54 -3.95
N ALA A 147 -17.60 -5.18 -5.19
CA ALA A 147 -17.96 -3.90 -5.79
C ALA A 147 -19.48 -3.78 -6.03
N LYS A 148 -20.17 -4.90 -6.30
CA LYS A 148 -21.64 -4.94 -6.46
C LYS A 148 -22.37 -4.74 -5.13
N ILE A 149 -21.92 -5.40 -4.05
CA ILE A 149 -22.50 -5.23 -2.71
C ILE A 149 -22.29 -3.79 -2.21
N ARG A 150 -21.13 -3.20 -2.49
CA ARG A 150 -20.81 -1.82 -2.11
C ARG A 150 -21.64 -0.78 -2.88
N ARG A 151 -21.83 -0.94 -4.19
CA ARG A 151 -22.74 -0.09 -4.99
C ARG A 151 -24.19 -0.22 -4.54
N TRP A 152 -24.63 -1.43 -4.20
CA TRP A 152 -25.94 -1.65 -3.60
C TRP A 152 -26.08 -0.89 -2.28
N TRP A 153 -25.10 -0.99 -1.37
CA TRP A 153 -25.12 -0.29 -0.08
C TRP A 153 -25.10 1.24 -0.21
N TRP A 154 -24.32 1.78 -1.15
CA TRP A 154 -24.30 3.22 -1.47
C TRP A 154 -25.61 3.70 -2.09
N GLY A 155 -26.22 2.88 -2.96
CA GLY A 155 -27.53 3.14 -3.53
C GLY A 155 -28.66 3.14 -2.50
N VAL A 156 -28.56 2.30 -1.46
CA VAL A 156 -29.52 2.28 -0.34
C VAL A 156 -29.38 3.51 0.57
N ASN A 157 -28.16 4.06 0.72
CA ASN A 157 -27.90 5.23 1.57
C ASN A 157 -27.98 6.59 0.84
N ASN A 158 -28.27 6.60 -0.46
CA ASN A 158 -28.41 7.81 -1.28
C ASN A 158 -27.17 8.72 -1.24
N TRP A 159 -25.98 8.13 -1.09
CA TRP A 159 -24.71 8.85 -1.06
C TRP A 159 -24.23 9.10 -2.49
N THR A 160 -23.77 10.31 -2.78
CA THR A 160 -23.18 10.66 -4.07
C THR A 160 -21.91 9.84 -4.30
N ILE A 161 -21.89 9.07 -5.40
CA ILE A 161 -20.69 8.39 -5.87
C ILE A 161 -19.73 9.48 -6.34
N PRO A 162 -18.49 9.58 -5.80
CA PRO A 162 -17.52 10.54 -6.30
C PRO A 162 -17.27 10.29 -7.81
N GLU A 163 -17.32 11.34 -8.62
CA GLU A 163 -16.91 11.24 -10.03
C GLU A 163 -15.41 10.88 -10.08
N ASP A 164 -15.08 9.81 -10.81
CA ASP A 164 -13.72 9.30 -11.06
C ASP A 164 -12.92 10.26 -11.99
N THR A 165 -12.76 11.53 -11.60
CA THR A 165 -11.93 12.52 -12.33
C THR A 165 -10.53 12.69 -11.76
N GLU A 166 -10.24 12.13 -10.58
CA GLU A 166 -8.87 12.10 -10.05
C GLU A 166 -8.14 10.84 -10.54
N SER A 167 -6.94 11.01 -11.09
CA SER A 167 -6.13 9.90 -11.58
C SER A 167 -5.87 8.91 -10.44
N ASN A 168 -6.56 7.78 -10.47
CA ASN A 168 -6.42 6.68 -9.51
C ASN A 168 -5.05 5.95 -9.60
N ILE A 169 -4.08 6.54 -10.30
CA ILE A 169 -2.74 6.03 -10.52
C ILE A 169 -1.72 7.07 -10.03
N GLN A 170 -0.76 6.62 -9.21
CA GLN A 170 0.42 7.36 -8.80
C GLN A 170 1.61 6.82 -9.58
N THR A 171 2.30 7.67 -10.35
CA THR A 171 3.44 7.23 -11.17
C THR A 171 4.76 7.49 -10.45
N ILE A 172 5.64 6.49 -10.45
CA ILE A 172 7.02 6.61 -9.95
C ILE A 172 7.97 6.29 -11.10
N HIS A 173 8.85 7.23 -11.42
CA HIS A 173 9.75 7.13 -12.56
C HIS A 173 11.16 6.65 -12.16
N GLU A 174 11.48 5.43 -12.57
CA GLU A 174 12.76 4.71 -12.42
C GLU A 174 13.36 4.72 -11.01
N PRO A 175 12.60 4.40 -9.97
CA PRO A 175 13.08 4.54 -8.59
C PRO A 175 14.25 3.61 -8.25
N PHE A 176 14.42 2.45 -8.90
CA PHE A 176 15.54 1.56 -8.62
C PHE A 176 16.88 2.08 -9.17
N GLY A 177 16.85 3.00 -10.15
CA GLY A 177 18.05 3.67 -10.65
C GLY A 177 18.79 4.45 -9.55
N ASP A 178 18.04 4.98 -8.58
CA ASP A 178 18.56 5.77 -7.46
C ASP A 178 19.53 4.92 -6.60
N ALA A 179 19.10 3.71 -6.23
CA ALA A 179 19.93 2.75 -5.50
C ALA A 179 21.02 2.14 -6.39
N PHE A 180 20.71 1.87 -7.66
CA PHE A 180 21.62 1.22 -8.61
C PHE A 180 22.85 2.05 -8.95
N TYR A 181 22.69 3.36 -9.16
CA TYR A 181 23.77 4.26 -9.59
C TYR A 181 24.44 5.00 -8.43
N TYR A 182 23.66 5.48 -7.46
CA TYR A 182 24.13 6.47 -6.49
C TYR A 182 24.25 5.93 -5.08
N GLY A 183 23.40 4.98 -4.71
CA GLY A 183 23.27 4.43 -3.36
C GLY A 183 24.52 3.77 -2.78
N PRO A 184 24.51 3.46 -1.47
CA PRO A 184 25.58 2.73 -0.80
C PRO A 184 25.58 1.23 -1.18
N GLU A 185 24.51 0.75 -1.83
CA GLU A 185 24.35 -0.62 -2.32
C GLU A 185 24.43 -0.69 -3.86
N ARG A 186 24.95 0.35 -4.53
CA ARG A 186 25.00 0.43 -5.99
C ARG A 186 25.59 -0.81 -6.67
N LEU A 187 25.07 -1.13 -7.85
CA LEU A 187 25.56 -2.18 -8.72
C LEU A 187 26.30 -1.60 -9.94
N GLY A 188 25.92 -0.39 -10.37
CA GLY A 188 26.52 0.28 -11.50
C GLY A 188 27.87 0.92 -11.18
N THR A 189 28.81 0.82 -12.11
CA THR A 189 30.16 1.41 -12.01
C THR A 189 30.25 2.84 -12.54
N ARG A 190 29.20 3.31 -13.26
CA ARG A 190 29.16 4.60 -13.94
C ARG A 190 29.58 5.79 -13.08
N PHE A 191 29.01 5.90 -11.89
CA PHE A 191 29.30 6.98 -10.93
C PHE A 191 30.11 6.50 -9.73
N GLU A 192 30.74 5.33 -9.82
CA GLU A 192 31.46 4.72 -8.70
C GLU A 192 32.61 5.59 -8.18
N ASN A 193 33.33 6.23 -9.11
CA ASN A 193 34.46 7.09 -8.79
C ASN A 193 34.11 8.59 -8.79
N ASP A 194 32.81 8.93 -8.89
CA ASP A 194 32.32 10.31 -8.93
C ASP A 194 31.41 10.60 -7.73
N GLU A 195 32.03 10.75 -6.56
CA GLU A 195 31.31 11.05 -5.32
C GLU A 195 30.45 12.31 -5.43
N GLU A 196 30.95 13.32 -6.13
CA GLU A 196 30.27 14.61 -6.28
C GLU A 196 28.96 14.43 -7.07
N ALA A 197 28.97 13.66 -8.16
CA ALA A 197 27.75 13.32 -8.89
C ALA A 197 26.76 12.53 -8.02
N ARG A 198 27.25 11.56 -7.22
CA ARG A 198 26.38 10.78 -6.32
C ARG A 198 25.71 11.69 -5.28
N GLN A 199 26.46 12.60 -4.67
CA GLN A 199 25.91 13.53 -3.67
C GLN A 199 24.95 14.54 -4.32
N LYS A 200 25.31 15.12 -5.47
CA LYS A 200 24.45 16.06 -6.22
C LYS A 200 23.14 15.44 -6.71
N SER A 201 23.12 14.13 -6.93
CA SER A 201 21.89 13.41 -7.31
C SER A 201 20.79 13.50 -6.24
N GLY A 202 21.16 13.69 -4.96
CA GLY A 202 20.24 13.59 -3.82
C GLY A 202 19.94 12.15 -3.39
N PHE A 203 20.50 11.14 -4.06
CA PHE A 203 20.21 9.72 -3.84
C PHE A 203 21.41 8.91 -3.30
N ALA A 204 22.49 9.55 -2.89
CA ALA A 204 23.71 8.88 -2.39
C ALA A 204 23.45 7.87 -1.25
N GLU A 205 22.40 8.09 -0.45
CA GLU A 205 22.00 7.25 0.68
C GLU A 205 20.83 6.31 0.35
N SER A 206 20.35 6.28 -0.90
CA SER A 206 19.21 5.46 -1.30
C SER A 206 19.61 3.98 -1.40
N THR A 207 18.96 3.13 -0.60
CA THR A 207 19.10 1.67 -0.62
C THR A 207 17.91 1.04 -1.36
N PHE A 208 18.02 -0.23 -1.75
CA PHE A 208 16.87 -0.94 -2.32
C PHE A 208 15.69 -0.96 -1.34
N LYS A 209 15.95 -1.10 -0.03
CA LYS A 209 14.90 -1.02 0.99
C LYS A 209 14.21 0.35 1.06
N THR A 210 14.95 1.45 1.05
CA THR A 210 14.32 2.79 1.11
C THR A 210 13.44 3.06 -0.11
N ILE A 211 13.80 2.50 -1.27
CA ILE A 211 12.98 2.55 -2.47
C ILE A 211 11.69 1.74 -2.29
N MET A 212 11.78 0.51 -1.77
CA MET A 212 10.60 -0.31 -1.47
C MET A 212 9.69 0.37 -0.43
N ASP A 213 10.25 0.93 0.65
CA ASP A 213 9.49 1.66 1.67
C ASP A 213 8.77 2.89 1.09
N ARG A 214 9.37 3.56 0.09
CA ARG A 214 8.73 4.66 -0.64
C ARG A 214 7.56 4.16 -1.48
N ILE A 215 7.75 3.08 -2.24
CA ILE A 215 6.70 2.48 -3.07
C ILE A 215 5.51 2.05 -2.19
N GLU A 216 5.78 1.38 -1.07
CA GLU A 216 4.74 0.94 -0.12
C GLU A 216 4.00 2.13 0.51
N ARG A 217 4.72 3.22 0.84
CA ARG A 217 4.09 4.45 1.35
C ARG A 217 3.19 5.10 0.32
N GLU A 218 3.64 5.27 -0.93
CA GLU A 218 2.83 5.86 -2.00
C GLU A 218 1.61 4.98 -2.34
N ALA A 219 1.76 3.65 -2.27
CA ALA A 219 0.64 2.72 -2.43
C ALA A 219 -0.39 2.83 -1.29
N ALA A 220 0.05 3.15 -0.07
CA ALA A 220 -0.83 3.31 1.09
C ALA A 220 -1.72 4.57 1.01
N GLU A 221 -1.44 5.52 0.11
CA GLU A 221 -2.26 6.72 -0.11
C GLU A 221 -3.58 6.41 -0.85
N GLY A 222 -3.79 5.16 -1.26
CA GLY A 222 -5.04 4.70 -1.89
C GLY A 222 -5.05 4.80 -3.42
N LYS A 223 -4.00 5.36 -4.03
CA LYS A 223 -3.78 5.32 -5.48
C LYS A 223 -3.02 4.04 -5.86
N ARG A 224 -3.32 3.50 -7.04
CA ARG A 224 -2.52 2.40 -7.59
C ARG A 224 -1.16 2.93 -8.03
N VAL A 225 -0.08 2.33 -7.55
CA VAL A 225 1.26 2.74 -7.99
C VAL A 225 1.58 2.12 -9.35
N PHE A 226 2.04 2.94 -10.29
CA PHE A 226 2.61 2.54 -11.56
C PHE A 226 4.10 2.90 -11.57
N ILE A 227 4.95 1.90 -11.79
CA ILE A 227 6.40 2.09 -11.79
C ILE A 227 6.90 1.83 -13.20
N LYS A 228 7.51 2.85 -13.81
CA LYS A 228 8.34 2.65 -15.00
C LYS A 228 9.76 2.45 -14.49
N ASP A 229 10.35 1.29 -14.73
CA ASP A 229 11.75 1.05 -14.38
C ASP A 229 12.55 0.37 -15.51
N ILE A 230 13.87 0.30 -15.36
CA ILE A 230 14.75 -0.49 -16.22
C ILE A 230 15.18 -1.73 -15.45
N THR A 231 14.87 -2.91 -15.98
CA THR A 231 15.17 -4.20 -15.33
C THR A 231 16.65 -4.37 -15.00
N HIS A 232 17.54 -3.75 -15.77
CA HIS A 232 18.98 -3.67 -15.50
C HIS A 232 19.31 -3.26 -14.06
N TYR A 233 18.48 -2.44 -13.41
CA TYR A 233 18.75 -1.96 -12.05
C TYR A 233 18.58 -3.01 -10.95
N LEU A 234 17.90 -4.13 -11.25
CA LEU A 234 17.62 -5.18 -10.27
C LEU A 234 18.56 -6.38 -10.40
N LEU A 235 19.37 -6.45 -11.46
CA LEU A 235 20.19 -7.61 -11.78
C LEU A 235 21.68 -7.25 -11.72
N PRO A 236 22.53 -8.16 -11.25
CA PRO A 236 23.96 -7.96 -11.31
C PRO A 236 24.44 -7.79 -12.77
N PRO A 237 25.33 -6.81 -13.04
CA PRO A 237 25.86 -6.57 -14.37
C PRO A 237 26.75 -7.73 -14.83
N ASN A 238 26.96 -7.86 -16.14
CA ASN A 238 27.90 -8.81 -16.75
C ASN A 238 27.63 -10.28 -16.37
N LYS A 239 26.37 -10.66 -16.13
CA LYS A 239 25.97 -12.02 -15.73
C LYS A 239 26.62 -12.49 -14.42
N ALA A 240 27.03 -11.56 -13.56
CA ALA A 240 27.58 -11.90 -12.26
C ALA A 240 26.52 -12.64 -11.40
N PRO A 241 26.95 -13.52 -10.48
CA PRO A 241 26.03 -14.23 -9.58
C PRO A 241 25.17 -13.26 -8.76
N ALA A 242 23.87 -13.55 -8.69
CA ALA A 242 22.93 -12.76 -7.90
C ALA A 242 23.00 -13.10 -6.41
N ARG A 243 23.05 -12.06 -5.58
CA ARG A 243 22.93 -12.12 -4.13
C ARG A 243 22.01 -11.01 -3.68
N LEU A 244 21.24 -11.23 -2.63
CA LEU A 244 20.26 -10.27 -2.15
C LEU A 244 20.92 -8.97 -1.67
N ALA A 245 20.30 -7.84 -1.99
CA ALA A 245 20.73 -6.53 -1.50
C ALA A 245 20.80 -6.54 0.04
N PRO A 246 21.88 -6.04 0.66
CA PRO A 246 22.05 -6.10 2.11
C PRO A 246 20.87 -5.53 2.91
N SER A 247 20.27 -4.45 2.43
CA SER A 247 19.11 -3.78 3.04
C SER A 247 17.82 -4.59 2.95
N LEU A 248 17.72 -5.53 2.00
CA LEU A 248 16.57 -6.42 1.82
C LEU A 248 16.72 -7.76 2.55
N LYS A 249 17.82 -7.95 3.30
CA LYS A 249 18.01 -9.14 4.13
C LYS A 249 16.88 -9.25 5.16
N LYS A 250 16.25 -10.43 5.21
CA LYS A 250 15.39 -10.77 6.34
C LYS A 250 16.26 -10.88 7.58
N LEU A 251 16.11 -9.96 8.51
CA LEU A 251 16.61 -10.17 9.87
C LEU A 251 15.95 -11.44 10.40
N LYS A 252 16.72 -12.52 10.56
CA LYS A 252 16.31 -13.63 11.42
C LYS A 252 16.11 -13.04 12.81
N ARG A 253 14.87 -12.73 13.15
CA ARG A 253 14.46 -12.40 14.52
C ARG A 253 14.71 -13.68 15.31
N GLY A 254 15.86 -13.74 15.98
CA GLY A 254 16.21 -14.87 16.84
C GLY A 254 15.11 -15.02 17.88
N VAL A 255 14.26 -16.02 17.69
CA VAL A 255 13.46 -16.56 18.78
C VAL A 255 14.47 -17.29 19.64
N GLY A 256 14.93 -16.65 20.72
CA GLY A 256 15.78 -17.27 21.72
C GLY A 256 15.05 -18.48 22.29
N THR A 257 15.41 -19.66 21.81
CA THR A 257 15.17 -20.90 22.53
C THR A 257 16.50 -21.27 23.17
N ASP A 258 16.63 -20.95 24.45
CA ASP A 258 17.71 -21.43 25.30
C ASP A 258 17.64 -22.96 25.34
N GLY A 259 18.57 -23.60 24.63
CA GLY A 259 18.81 -25.04 24.67
C GLY A 259 20.24 -25.26 25.13
N GLY A 260 20.42 -25.45 26.43
CA GLY A 260 21.73 -25.58 27.05
C GLY A 260 22.52 -26.81 26.60
N SER A 261 23.83 -26.61 26.44
CA SER A 261 24.84 -27.63 26.70
C SER A 261 26.10 -26.97 27.24
N SER A 262 26.45 -27.39 28.46
CA SER A 262 27.56 -27.00 29.32
C SER A 262 28.96 -27.18 28.75
N SER A 263 29.85 -26.22 29.01
CA SER A 263 31.23 -26.45 29.47
C SER A 263 31.85 -25.15 29.99
N GLU A 264 32.67 -25.31 31.04
CA GLU A 264 33.06 -24.36 32.08
C GLU A 264 34.17 -23.34 31.74
N ASP A 265 34.34 -22.41 32.69
CA ASP A 265 35.48 -21.52 33.01
C ASP A 265 35.67 -20.23 32.17
N SER A 266 35.87 -19.03 32.73
CA SER A 266 35.99 -18.56 34.11
C SER A 266 36.03 -17.02 34.15
N ASP A 267 35.49 -16.45 35.24
CA ASP A 267 35.83 -15.18 35.91
C ASP A 267 35.48 -13.80 35.32
N GLY A 268 34.77 -13.00 36.14
CA GLY A 268 34.94 -11.54 36.19
C GLY A 268 33.70 -10.66 36.39
N LYS A 269 33.11 -10.71 37.60
CA LYS A 269 32.37 -9.64 38.34
C LYS A 269 32.09 -8.29 37.64
N ASP A 270 30.82 -7.87 37.59
CA ASP A 270 30.19 -7.02 38.63
C ASP A 270 28.66 -6.85 38.39
N ALA A 271 27.91 -6.81 39.49
CA ALA A 271 26.48 -6.53 39.59
C ALA A 271 26.20 -5.04 39.24
N ASP A 272 24.99 -4.56 38.91
CA ASP A 272 23.76 -4.72 39.69
C ASP A 272 22.54 -4.04 38.98
N VAL A 273 21.33 -4.53 39.34
CA VAL A 273 19.99 -3.90 39.31
C VAL A 273 19.16 -3.73 38.00
N VAL A 274 18.32 -4.74 37.75
CA VAL A 274 16.84 -4.78 37.53
C VAL A 274 16.07 -3.45 37.26
N ALA A 275 15.29 -3.39 36.17
CA ALA A 275 13.82 -3.18 36.18
C ALA A 275 13.17 -3.03 34.77
N SER A 276 12.25 -3.97 34.52
CA SER A 276 10.93 -3.88 33.88
C SER A 276 10.66 -3.06 32.61
N ASP A 277 10.05 -3.79 31.66
CA ASP A 277 9.12 -3.38 30.61
C ASP A 277 8.34 -2.09 30.86
N HIS A 278 8.24 -1.25 29.82
CA HIS A 278 6.98 -0.64 29.38
C HIS A 278 7.07 -0.25 27.90
N ASP A 279 6.26 -0.96 27.11
CA ASP A 279 5.32 -0.48 26.08
C ASP A 279 5.40 0.97 25.54
N SER A 280 4.89 1.09 24.30
CA SER A 280 4.38 2.30 23.62
C SER A 280 5.37 3.17 22.84
N GLY A 281 5.32 3.02 21.51
CA GLY A 281 4.87 4.11 20.64
C GLY A 281 5.84 5.26 20.30
N VAL A 282 5.98 5.48 18.99
CA VAL A 282 6.21 6.79 18.35
C VAL A 282 7.54 7.47 18.71
N VAL A 283 8.56 7.26 17.87
CA VAL A 283 9.66 8.23 17.77
C VAL A 283 9.37 9.16 16.59
N VAL A 284 8.75 10.29 16.92
CA VAL A 284 8.96 11.55 16.20
C VAL A 284 10.42 11.93 16.46
N THR A 285 11.26 11.97 15.43
CA THR A 285 12.63 12.47 15.53
C THR A 285 12.61 13.97 15.89
N PRO A 286 13.16 14.42 17.03
CA PRO A 286 13.46 15.82 17.24
C PRO A 286 14.80 16.13 16.55
N ALA A 287 14.86 17.28 15.87
CA ALA A 287 16.10 17.84 15.38
C ALA A 287 17.06 18.09 16.56
N GLY A 288 18.22 17.41 16.56
CA GLY A 288 19.32 17.71 17.48
C GLY A 288 19.87 16.49 18.23
N SER A 289 20.78 15.75 17.60
CA SER A 289 21.80 14.93 18.27
C SER A 289 22.99 14.72 17.32
N PRO A 290 24.22 14.57 17.85
CA PRO A 290 25.42 15.06 17.20
C PRO A 290 25.85 14.19 16.02
N SER A 291 26.29 14.87 14.97
CA SER A 291 27.03 14.37 13.82
C SER A 291 28.04 13.29 14.23
N ARG A 292 27.69 12.03 13.99
CA ARG A 292 28.67 10.96 13.87
C ARG A 292 29.44 11.27 12.59
N SER A 293 30.73 11.58 12.71
CA SER A 293 31.62 11.86 11.58
C SER A 293 31.42 10.83 10.47
N PRO A 294 31.39 11.23 9.19
CA PRO A 294 31.27 10.26 8.11
C PRO A 294 32.47 9.32 8.20
N ALA A 295 32.21 8.04 8.45
CA ALA A 295 33.20 7.01 8.25
C ALA A 295 33.76 7.21 6.83
N SER A 296 35.08 7.16 6.69
CA SER A 296 35.73 7.26 5.39
C SER A 296 35.04 6.31 4.39
N PRO A 297 34.79 6.74 3.15
CA PRO A 297 34.11 5.89 2.18
C PRO A 297 34.82 4.55 2.07
N PRO A 298 34.08 3.42 1.96
CA PRO A 298 34.69 2.11 1.83
C PRO A 298 35.64 2.11 0.62
N LYS A 299 36.85 1.57 0.81
CA LYS A 299 37.90 1.54 -0.24
C LYS A 299 37.57 0.61 -1.41
N SER A 300 36.49 -0.18 -1.31
CA SER A 300 36.07 -1.16 -2.31
C SER A 300 34.64 -0.89 -2.78
N PRO A 301 34.32 -1.24 -4.04
CA PRO A 301 32.95 -1.27 -4.54
C PRO A 301 32.00 -2.01 -3.59
N PRO A 302 30.73 -1.57 -3.45
CA PRO A 302 29.76 -2.25 -2.60
C PRO A 302 29.28 -3.58 -3.18
N PHE A 303 29.42 -3.80 -4.50
CA PHE A 303 29.16 -5.06 -5.19
C PHE A 303 30.48 -5.74 -5.60
N PRO A 304 30.63 -7.07 -5.51
CA PRO A 304 29.64 -8.09 -5.16
C PRO A 304 29.29 -8.16 -3.67
N TYR A 305 28.04 -8.49 -3.35
CA TYR A 305 27.56 -8.61 -1.97
C TYR A 305 28.00 -9.93 -1.31
N GLU A 306 29.30 -10.14 -1.12
CA GLU A 306 29.85 -11.45 -0.68
C GLU A 306 29.26 -11.99 0.64
N ALA A 307 28.83 -11.10 1.52
CA ALA A 307 28.21 -11.45 2.80
C ALA A 307 26.69 -11.63 2.72
N SER A 308 26.08 -11.52 1.53
CA SER A 308 24.64 -11.71 1.33
C SER A 308 24.29 -13.12 0.88
N GLU A 309 23.09 -13.54 1.28
CA GLU A 309 22.46 -14.78 0.84
C GLU A 309 22.08 -14.69 -0.65
N ALA A 310 22.09 -15.84 -1.33
CA ALA A 310 21.54 -15.99 -2.68
C ALA A 310 20.24 -16.80 -2.58
N GLU A 311 19.27 -16.49 -3.43
CA GLU A 311 18.07 -17.30 -3.60
C GLU A 311 18.21 -18.17 -4.85
N ASP A 312 17.84 -19.44 -4.74
CA ASP A 312 17.96 -20.39 -5.84
C ASP A 312 17.20 -19.90 -7.07
N ASN A 313 17.91 -19.86 -8.20
CA ASN A 313 17.42 -19.44 -9.51
C ASN A 313 16.89 -18.00 -9.61
N ASN A 314 16.92 -17.19 -8.54
CA ASN A 314 16.55 -15.77 -8.59
C ASN A 314 17.69 -14.96 -9.21
N PRO A 315 17.51 -14.34 -10.39
CA PRO A 315 18.58 -13.63 -11.08
C PRO A 315 18.77 -12.19 -10.57
N THR A 316 18.01 -11.77 -9.55
CA THR A 316 17.94 -10.39 -9.05
C THR A 316 18.55 -10.23 -7.67
N VAL A 317 18.81 -8.97 -7.27
CA VAL A 317 19.18 -8.61 -5.90
C VAL A 317 17.96 -8.45 -4.97
N VAL A 318 16.75 -8.72 -5.46
CA VAL A 318 15.49 -8.53 -4.74
C VAL A 318 14.90 -9.90 -4.37
N PRO A 319 14.52 -10.14 -3.10
CA PRO A 319 13.89 -11.39 -2.69
C PRO A 319 12.62 -11.72 -3.49
N ARG A 320 12.39 -13.01 -3.77
CA ARG A 320 11.20 -13.49 -4.47
C ARG A 320 9.89 -12.95 -3.86
N GLU A 321 9.78 -12.97 -2.53
CA GLU A 321 8.59 -12.49 -1.81
C GLU A 321 8.27 -11.01 -2.08
N ILE A 322 9.27 -10.21 -2.43
CA ILE A 322 9.07 -8.82 -2.82
C ILE A 322 8.68 -8.76 -4.30
N LEU A 323 9.31 -9.56 -5.17
CA LEU A 323 8.93 -9.64 -6.58
C LEU A 323 7.46 -10.02 -6.75
N GLU A 324 6.95 -10.98 -5.95
CA GLU A 324 5.55 -11.44 -5.97
C GLU A 324 4.53 -10.33 -5.64
N LYS A 325 4.95 -9.21 -5.06
CA LYS A 325 4.07 -8.05 -4.80
C LYS A 325 3.80 -7.20 -6.05
N PHE A 326 4.58 -7.36 -7.11
CA PHE A 326 4.47 -6.53 -8.32
C PHE A 326 3.64 -7.22 -9.40
N HIS A 327 2.89 -6.41 -10.15
CA HIS A 327 2.33 -6.81 -11.44
C HIS A 327 3.33 -6.41 -12.53
N PHE A 328 4.04 -7.38 -13.11
CA PHE A 328 5.06 -7.12 -14.13
C PHE A 328 4.48 -6.95 -15.53
N THR A 329 5.01 -5.97 -16.24
CA THR A 329 4.72 -5.70 -17.65
C THR A 329 6.05 -5.32 -18.29
N PHE A 330 6.28 -5.77 -19.53
CA PHE A 330 7.58 -5.64 -20.17
C PHE A 330 7.44 -4.79 -21.44
N LEU A 331 8.26 -3.74 -21.56
CA LEU A 331 8.34 -2.93 -22.78
C LEU A 331 9.65 -3.25 -23.49
N ILE A 332 9.58 -3.72 -24.73
CA ILE A 332 10.73 -4.04 -25.56
C ILE A 332 10.79 -3.14 -26.80
N ARG A 333 11.99 -2.92 -27.32
CA ARG A 333 12.22 -2.19 -28.57
C ARG A 333 13.35 -2.86 -29.33
N HIS A 334 13.27 -2.91 -30.65
CA HIS A 334 14.30 -3.56 -31.46
C HIS A 334 15.70 -2.91 -31.23
N PRO A 335 16.78 -3.68 -30.97
CA PRO A 335 18.12 -3.15 -30.69
C PRO A 335 18.67 -2.20 -31.77
N LYS A 336 18.44 -2.49 -33.05
CA LYS A 336 18.76 -1.61 -34.20
C LYS A 336 18.23 -0.16 -34.05
N ASN A 337 17.19 0.05 -33.26
CA ASN A 337 16.62 1.37 -32.97
C ASN A 337 17.06 1.89 -31.60
N ALA A 338 17.07 1.03 -30.58
CA ALA A 338 17.37 1.43 -29.20
C ALA A 338 18.85 1.76 -28.98
N ILE A 339 19.77 0.91 -29.43
CA ILE A 339 21.22 1.06 -29.21
C ILE A 339 21.79 2.35 -29.83
N PRO A 340 21.58 2.68 -31.12
CA PRO A 340 22.07 3.93 -31.68
C PRO A 340 21.37 5.17 -31.08
N SER A 341 20.16 5.01 -30.54
CA SER A 341 19.47 6.07 -29.79
C SER A 341 20.14 6.30 -28.43
N TYR A 342 20.48 5.23 -27.71
CA TYR A 342 21.20 5.30 -26.45
C TYR A 342 22.62 5.86 -26.65
N TYR A 343 23.35 5.37 -27.66
CA TYR A 343 24.67 5.90 -28.01
C TYR A 343 24.66 7.41 -28.24
N ARG A 344 23.63 7.93 -28.92
CA ARG A 344 23.44 9.38 -29.13
C ARG A 344 23.32 10.16 -27.81
N CYS A 345 22.74 9.57 -26.77
CA CYS A 345 22.64 10.19 -25.44
C CYS A 345 23.98 10.24 -24.70
N CYS A 346 24.97 9.47 -25.14
CA CYS A 346 26.30 9.37 -24.52
C CYS A 346 27.38 10.21 -25.22
N ILE A 347 27.02 10.98 -26.25
CA ILE A 347 27.95 11.82 -27.01
C ILE A 347 27.45 13.27 -27.14
N PRO A 348 28.34 14.24 -27.43
CA PRO A 348 27.93 15.62 -27.67
C PRO A 348 26.95 15.76 -28.84
N PRO A 349 26.03 16.73 -28.79
CA PRO A 349 25.84 17.69 -27.69
C PRO A 349 24.98 17.15 -26.53
N LEU A 350 24.32 15.99 -26.69
CA LEU A 350 23.32 15.53 -25.74
C LEU A 350 23.94 15.10 -24.40
N VAL A 351 25.17 14.58 -24.43
CA VAL A 351 25.91 14.18 -23.23
C VAL A 351 26.13 15.33 -22.23
N GLU A 352 26.14 16.58 -22.70
CA GLU A 352 26.28 17.76 -21.83
C GLU A 352 25.06 17.93 -20.91
N ARG A 353 23.89 17.46 -21.34
CA ARG A 353 22.66 17.46 -20.56
C ARG A 353 22.46 16.17 -19.79
N THR A 354 22.74 15.02 -20.41
CA THR A 354 22.49 13.71 -19.79
C THR A 354 23.53 13.38 -18.73
N GLY A 355 24.80 13.76 -18.94
CA GLY A 355 25.92 13.32 -18.10
C GLY A 355 26.29 11.83 -18.27
N PHE A 356 25.66 11.12 -19.22
CA PHE A 356 25.84 9.68 -19.42
C PHE A 356 27.04 9.35 -20.31
N THR A 357 28.25 9.60 -19.80
CA THR A 357 29.51 9.28 -20.49
C THR A 357 30.34 8.26 -19.69
N PRO A 358 31.07 7.35 -20.34
CA PRO A 358 30.96 6.98 -21.76
C PRO A 358 29.71 6.14 -22.04
N PHE A 359 29.48 5.81 -23.32
CA PHE A 359 28.55 4.74 -23.70
C PHE A 359 29.02 3.41 -23.12
N MET A 360 28.13 2.70 -22.43
CA MET A 360 28.40 1.40 -21.81
C MET A 360 27.49 0.34 -22.44
N PRO A 361 28.00 -0.53 -23.35
CA PRO A 361 27.22 -1.59 -23.99
C PRO A 361 26.46 -2.50 -23.02
N GLU A 362 27.04 -2.75 -21.84
CA GLU A 362 26.46 -3.56 -20.77
C GLU A 362 25.16 -2.97 -20.18
N GLU A 363 24.90 -1.67 -20.34
CA GLU A 363 23.66 -1.03 -19.91
C GLU A 363 22.52 -1.18 -20.95
N ALA A 364 22.73 -1.92 -22.05
CA ALA A 364 21.68 -2.20 -23.03
C ALA A 364 20.48 -2.95 -22.41
N GLY A 365 20.72 -3.80 -21.40
CA GLY A 365 19.69 -4.35 -20.53
C GLY A 365 18.82 -5.50 -21.08
N TYR A 366 19.06 -6.00 -22.30
CA TYR A 366 18.21 -7.04 -22.90
C TYR A 366 18.42 -8.42 -22.25
N ASP A 367 19.67 -8.78 -21.92
CA ASP A 367 19.96 -10.01 -21.18
C ASP A 367 19.28 -9.98 -19.81
N GLU A 368 19.42 -8.88 -19.07
CA GLU A 368 18.82 -8.73 -17.75
C GLU A 368 17.29 -8.81 -17.81
N LEU A 369 16.69 -8.15 -18.81
CA LEU A 369 15.25 -8.22 -19.06
C LEU A 369 14.79 -9.65 -19.32
N ARG A 370 15.51 -10.39 -20.17
CA ARG A 370 15.20 -11.79 -20.48
C ARG A 370 15.35 -12.70 -19.27
N ARG A 371 16.43 -12.59 -18.50
CA ARG A 371 16.63 -13.43 -17.30
C ARG A 371 15.54 -13.21 -16.27
N LEU A 372 15.16 -11.95 -16.02
CA LEU A 372 14.03 -11.65 -15.14
C LEU A 372 12.73 -12.23 -15.70
N PHE A 373 12.45 -12.02 -16.99
CA PHE A 373 11.25 -12.56 -17.64
C PHE A 373 11.16 -14.08 -17.49
N ASP A 374 12.24 -14.80 -17.81
CA ASP A 374 12.29 -16.26 -17.69
C ASP A 374 12.08 -16.71 -16.25
N TYR A 375 12.73 -16.06 -15.28
CA TYR A 375 12.51 -16.34 -13.87
C TYR A 375 11.04 -16.15 -13.47
N LEU A 376 10.44 -15.00 -13.78
CA LEU A 376 9.05 -14.71 -13.42
C LEU A 376 8.06 -15.67 -14.10
N LYS A 377 8.32 -16.06 -15.35
CA LYS A 377 7.52 -17.04 -16.11
C LYS A 377 7.64 -18.43 -15.52
N ASP A 378 8.86 -18.91 -15.30
CA ASP A 378 9.14 -20.28 -14.86
C ASP A 378 8.71 -20.52 -13.41
N THR A 379 8.70 -19.46 -12.60
CA THR A 379 8.21 -19.47 -11.22
C THR A 379 6.70 -19.28 -11.09
N GLY A 380 6.00 -19.01 -12.19
CA GLY A 380 4.56 -18.78 -12.22
C GLY A 380 4.10 -17.43 -11.67
N ILE A 381 5.02 -16.47 -11.49
CA ILE A 381 4.69 -15.09 -11.09
C ILE A 381 3.98 -14.38 -12.24
N VAL A 382 4.36 -14.67 -13.50
CA VAL A 382 3.63 -14.22 -14.70
C VAL A 382 3.22 -15.40 -15.59
N GLY A 383 2.08 -15.28 -16.25
CA GLY A 383 1.57 -16.27 -17.19
C GLY A 383 0.75 -17.40 -16.55
N PRO A 384 0.47 -18.47 -17.30
CA PRO A 384 1.08 -18.88 -18.58
C PRO A 384 0.44 -18.28 -19.85
N LYS A 385 -0.68 -17.56 -19.70
CA LYS A 385 -1.41 -16.96 -20.82
C LYS A 385 -0.75 -15.65 -21.23
N VAL A 386 -0.59 -15.42 -22.54
CA VAL A 386 -0.11 -14.15 -23.09
C VAL A 386 -1.28 -13.17 -23.27
N CYS A 387 -1.09 -11.93 -22.87
CA CYS A 387 -2.06 -10.85 -23.04
C CYS A 387 -2.48 -10.71 -24.51
N GLY A 388 -3.79 -10.65 -24.77
CA GLY A 388 -4.34 -10.54 -26.13
C GLY A 388 -4.23 -11.80 -27.00
N ALA A 389 -3.53 -12.85 -26.55
CA ALA A 389 -3.37 -14.07 -27.31
C ALA A 389 -4.58 -15.02 -27.17
N ASN A 390 -4.99 -15.61 -28.30
CA ASN A 390 -5.97 -16.69 -28.35
C ASN A 390 -5.26 -18.06 -28.34
N ASP A 391 -4.50 -18.34 -27.28
CA ASP A 391 -3.67 -19.56 -27.16
C ASP A 391 -4.38 -20.73 -26.45
N GLY A 392 -5.68 -20.57 -26.14
CA GLY A 392 -6.50 -21.57 -25.46
C GLY A 392 -6.14 -21.77 -23.98
N LYS A 393 -5.21 -20.98 -23.42
CA LYS A 393 -4.85 -21.06 -22.01
C LYS A 393 -5.82 -20.23 -21.18
N THR A 394 -6.19 -20.78 -20.03
CA THR A 394 -7.02 -20.10 -19.02
C THR A 394 -6.18 -19.80 -17.80
N LEU A 395 -6.28 -18.57 -17.28
CA LEU A 395 -5.65 -18.20 -16.02
C LEU A 395 -6.49 -18.67 -14.83
N LYS A 396 -5.81 -19.03 -13.74
CA LYS A 396 -6.44 -19.13 -12.42
C LYS A 396 -6.76 -17.73 -11.87
N PRO A 397 -7.69 -17.58 -10.91
CA PRO A 397 -8.13 -16.28 -10.41
C PRO A 397 -7.01 -15.37 -9.84
N ASP A 398 -5.91 -15.96 -9.39
CA ASP A 398 -4.75 -15.32 -8.76
C ASP A 398 -3.56 -15.15 -9.72
N GLN A 399 -3.65 -15.65 -10.95
CA GLN A 399 -2.58 -15.53 -11.94
C GLN A 399 -2.74 -14.28 -12.80
N VAL A 400 -1.60 -13.70 -13.20
CA VAL A 400 -1.54 -12.56 -14.10
C VAL A 400 -1.06 -12.98 -15.49
N GLU A 401 -1.48 -12.26 -16.53
CA GLU A 401 -1.06 -12.54 -17.90
C GLU A 401 0.43 -12.21 -18.11
N ILE A 402 1.06 -12.86 -19.08
CA ILE A 402 2.32 -12.37 -19.66
C ILE A 402 1.98 -11.16 -20.51
N CYS A 403 2.43 -9.98 -20.09
CA CYS A 403 2.20 -8.74 -20.81
C CYS A 403 3.53 -8.17 -21.33
N VAL A 404 3.83 -8.43 -22.61
CA VAL A 404 5.00 -7.85 -23.31
C VAL A 404 4.49 -6.89 -24.40
N ILE A 405 4.91 -5.64 -24.35
CA ILE A 405 4.59 -4.60 -25.32
C ILE A 405 5.83 -4.39 -26.17
N ASP A 406 5.71 -4.54 -27.48
CA ASP A 406 6.74 -4.10 -28.41
C ASP A 406 6.49 -2.65 -28.84
N ALA A 407 7.52 -1.82 -28.75
CA ALA A 407 7.42 -0.39 -29.01
C ALA A 407 7.06 -0.08 -30.48
N ASP A 408 7.52 -0.88 -31.44
CA ASP A 408 7.14 -0.68 -32.84
C ASP A 408 5.68 -1.06 -33.08
N ASP A 409 5.19 -2.13 -32.44
CA ASP A 409 3.77 -2.50 -32.50
C ASP A 409 2.86 -1.46 -31.83
N MET A 410 3.27 -0.94 -30.66
CA MET A 410 2.56 0.14 -29.94
C MET A 410 2.47 1.41 -30.78
N LEU A 411 3.53 1.76 -31.52
CA LEU A 411 3.50 2.95 -32.38
C LEU A 411 2.65 2.75 -33.66
N ASP A 412 2.47 1.50 -34.10
CA ASP A 412 1.62 1.17 -35.24
C ASP A 412 0.13 1.16 -34.89
N ASP A 413 -0.24 0.66 -33.70
CA ASP A 413 -1.62 0.63 -33.20
C ASP A 413 -1.68 0.99 -31.70
N PRO A 414 -1.48 2.27 -31.33
CA PRO A 414 -1.47 2.70 -29.93
C PRO A 414 -2.76 2.37 -29.19
N GLU A 415 -3.91 2.60 -29.84
CA GLU A 415 -5.22 2.39 -29.24
C GLU A 415 -5.49 0.90 -29.00
N GLY A 416 -5.25 0.05 -30.00
CA GLY A 416 -5.49 -1.39 -29.89
C GLY A 416 -4.57 -2.08 -28.88
N ILE A 417 -3.30 -1.68 -28.82
CA ILE A 417 -2.36 -2.21 -27.81
C ILE A 417 -2.71 -1.69 -26.42
N LEU A 418 -3.00 -0.38 -26.27
CA LEU A 418 -3.32 0.20 -24.96
C LEU A 418 -4.63 -0.37 -24.39
N LYS A 419 -5.65 -0.62 -25.22
CA LYS A 419 -6.89 -1.30 -24.79
C LYS A 419 -6.62 -2.68 -24.19
N GLN A 420 -5.82 -3.50 -24.89
CA GLN A 420 -5.44 -4.84 -24.41
C GLN A 420 -4.61 -4.76 -23.13
N TYR A 421 -3.69 -3.80 -23.07
CA TYR A 421 -2.88 -3.57 -21.88
C TYR A 421 -3.73 -3.19 -20.67
N CYS A 422 -4.60 -2.19 -20.81
CA CYS A 422 -5.56 -1.74 -19.80
C CYS A 422 -6.43 -2.90 -19.27
N GLU A 423 -6.95 -3.73 -20.17
CA GLU A 423 -7.72 -4.93 -19.79
C GLU A 423 -6.89 -5.91 -18.95
N SER A 424 -5.67 -6.23 -19.38
CA SER A 424 -4.76 -7.14 -18.65
C SER A 424 -4.43 -6.65 -17.25
N ILE A 425 -4.21 -5.34 -17.08
CA ILE A 425 -3.85 -4.78 -15.78
C ILE A 425 -5.07 -4.40 -14.94
N GLY A 426 -6.29 -4.49 -15.47
CA GLY A 426 -7.53 -4.09 -14.77
C GLY A 426 -7.63 -2.58 -14.55
N VAL A 427 -7.30 -1.80 -15.58
CA VAL A 427 -7.52 -0.34 -15.68
C VAL A 427 -8.53 -0.10 -16.80
N ASP A 428 -9.51 0.77 -16.58
CA ASP A 428 -10.47 1.12 -17.62
C ASP A 428 -9.79 2.01 -18.67
N PHE A 429 -9.85 1.59 -19.93
CA PHE A 429 -9.32 2.38 -21.03
C PHE A 429 -10.18 3.63 -21.27
N SER A 430 -9.52 4.77 -21.54
CA SER A 430 -10.16 6.01 -21.98
C SER A 430 -9.36 6.61 -23.12
N ASP A 431 -10.03 7.17 -24.12
CA ASP A 431 -9.39 7.85 -25.25
C ASP A 431 -8.49 9.02 -24.79
N ALA A 432 -8.79 9.61 -23.62
CA ALA A 432 -7.97 10.63 -22.99
C ALA A 432 -6.56 10.14 -22.62
N MET A 433 -6.32 8.82 -22.50
CA MET A 433 -4.98 8.29 -22.24
C MET A 433 -4.02 8.46 -23.44
N LEU A 434 -4.54 8.78 -24.62
CA LEU A 434 -3.76 9.00 -25.84
C LEU A 434 -3.54 10.50 -26.14
N GLN A 435 -4.02 11.42 -25.29
CA GLN A 435 -3.99 12.87 -25.52
C GLN A 435 -3.64 13.61 -24.22
N TRP A 436 -2.71 14.57 -24.28
CA TRP A 436 -2.21 15.29 -23.10
C TRP A 436 -1.75 16.73 -23.40
N ASP A 437 -2.49 17.42 -24.27
CA ASP A 437 -2.21 18.81 -24.70
C ASP A 437 -2.66 19.86 -23.67
N SER A 438 -2.20 19.75 -22.42
CA SER A 438 -2.50 20.72 -21.36
C SER A 438 -1.24 21.19 -20.64
N GLU A 439 -1.22 22.43 -20.18
CA GLU A 439 -0.07 23.00 -19.46
C GLU A 439 0.26 22.18 -18.21
N GLU A 440 -0.76 21.69 -17.50
CA GLU A 440 -0.62 20.85 -16.30
C GLU A 440 0.02 19.51 -16.65
N ALA A 441 -0.41 18.86 -17.73
CA ALA A 441 0.17 17.59 -18.18
C ALA A 441 1.64 17.75 -18.59
N HIS A 442 1.97 18.82 -19.31
CA HIS A 442 3.36 19.12 -19.68
C HIS A 442 4.23 19.50 -18.47
N ALA A 443 3.69 20.24 -17.50
CA ALA A 443 4.40 20.58 -16.27
C ALA A 443 4.69 19.32 -15.44
N PHE A 444 3.67 18.47 -15.26
CA PHE A 444 3.80 17.18 -14.59
C PHE A 444 4.82 16.27 -15.28
N ALA A 445 4.77 16.15 -16.62
CA ALA A 445 5.74 15.34 -17.37
C ALA A 445 7.17 15.86 -17.21
N LYS A 446 7.39 17.18 -17.25
CA LYS A 446 8.72 17.79 -17.03
C LYS A 446 9.27 17.45 -15.65
N GLU A 447 8.44 17.54 -14.62
CA GLU A 447 8.82 17.18 -13.25
C GLU A 447 9.20 15.69 -13.14
N GLN A 448 8.36 14.79 -13.68
CA GLN A 448 8.63 13.34 -13.62
C GLN A 448 9.88 12.91 -14.41
N PHE A 449 10.19 13.61 -15.52
CA PHE A 449 11.33 13.31 -16.37
C PHE A 449 12.62 14.07 -16.01
N GLU A 450 12.57 15.00 -15.05
CA GLU A 450 13.71 15.88 -14.71
C GLU A 450 14.98 15.08 -14.36
N LYS A 451 14.84 13.97 -13.64
CA LYS A 451 15.95 13.08 -13.26
C LYS A 451 16.76 12.60 -14.46
N TRP A 452 16.11 12.33 -15.59
CA TRP A 452 16.74 11.83 -16.81
C TRP A 452 16.67 12.88 -17.91
N ASN A 453 17.20 14.07 -17.60
CA ASN A 453 17.23 15.21 -18.52
C ASN A 453 17.92 14.85 -19.85
N GLY A 454 17.26 15.13 -20.96
CA GLY A 454 17.75 14.85 -22.32
C GLY A 454 17.36 13.48 -22.88
N PHE A 455 16.80 12.57 -22.07
CA PHE A 455 16.31 11.27 -22.55
C PHE A 455 14.86 11.30 -23.05
N HIS A 456 14.05 12.22 -22.52
CA HIS A 456 12.59 12.22 -22.70
C HIS A 456 12.06 13.46 -23.44
N ASP A 457 12.94 14.25 -24.08
CA ASP A 457 12.55 15.50 -24.77
C ASP A 457 11.43 15.28 -25.80
N ASP A 458 11.47 14.19 -26.57
CA ASP A 458 10.45 13.88 -27.57
C ASP A 458 9.08 13.64 -26.90
N ALA A 459 9.05 12.97 -25.74
CA ALA A 459 7.83 12.72 -24.97
C ALA A 459 7.31 14.00 -24.30
N ILE A 460 8.20 14.79 -23.68
CA ILE A 460 7.88 16.05 -23.01
C ILE A 460 7.22 17.06 -23.97
N ASN A 461 7.66 17.08 -25.23
CA ASN A 461 7.18 18.00 -26.25
C ASN A 461 6.04 17.42 -27.11
N SER A 462 5.63 16.18 -26.86
CA SER A 462 4.49 15.56 -27.54
C SER A 462 3.17 15.94 -26.86
N THR A 463 2.08 15.91 -27.61
CA THR A 463 0.73 16.23 -27.11
C THR A 463 -0.24 15.05 -27.23
N ASP A 464 0.16 14.00 -27.94
CA ASP A 464 -0.65 12.80 -28.16
C ASP A 464 0.23 11.59 -28.55
N LEU A 465 -0.41 10.40 -28.55
CA LEU A 465 0.12 9.19 -29.15
C LEU A 465 -0.79 8.69 -30.26
N LYS A 466 -0.40 9.00 -31.50
CA LYS A 466 -1.13 8.61 -32.71
C LYS A 466 -0.42 7.50 -33.50
N PRO A 467 -1.15 6.67 -34.25
CA PRO A 467 -0.57 5.72 -35.19
C PRO A 467 0.40 6.40 -36.16
N ARG A 468 1.51 5.73 -36.49
CA ARG A 468 2.49 6.24 -37.46
C ARG A 468 1.84 6.46 -38.84
N GLN A 469 1.85 7.71 -39.33
CA GLN A 469 1.29 8.05 -40.64
C GLN A 469 2.06 7.42 -41.82
N HIS A 470 3.37 7.22 -41.66
CA HIS A 470 4.23 6.59 -42.67
C HIS A 470 5.03 5.47 -42.01
N LYS A 471 4.68 4.21 -42.29
CA LYS A 471 5.53 3.07 -41.94
C LYS A 471 6.85 3.21 -42.71
N LYS A 472 7.94 3.53 -42.00
CA LYS A 472 9.27 3.59 -42.62
C LYS A 472 9.58 2.21 -43.19
N ALA A 473 9.93 2.15 -44.48
CA ALA A 473 10.38 0.91 -45.07
C ALA A 473 11.57 0.38 -44.26
N PRO A 474 11.57 -0.92 -43.91
CA PRO A 474 12.66 -1.50 -43.13
C PRO A 474 13.97 -1.33 -43.92
N LYS A 475 14.95 -0.69 -43.29
CA LYS A 475 16.28 -0.52 -43.87
C LYS A 475 17.08 -1.82 -43.69
N SER A 476 17.86 -2.17 -44.70
CA SER A 476 18.85 -3.24 -44.59
C SER A 476 19.93 -2.91 -43.56
N ASP A 477 20.64 -3.93 -43.08
CA ASP A 477 21.70 -3.78 -42.09
C ASP A 477 22.88 -2.99 -42.64
N GLU A 478 23.16 -3.12 -43.94
CA GLU A 478 24.18 -2.36 -44.66
C GLU A 478 23.84 -0.88 -44.75
N GLN A 479 22.55 -0.55 -44.98
CA GLN A 479 22.08 0.84 -45.02
C GLN A 479 22.16 1.48 -43.64
N LEU A 480 21.67 0.78 -42.59
CA LEU A 480 21.74 1.27 -41.21
C LEU A 480 23.19 1.51 -40.78
N TYR A 481 24.07 0.56 -41.08
CA TYR A 481 25.48 0.68 -40.77
C TYR A 481 26.13 1.86 -41.50
N SER A 482 25.84 2.05 -42.78
CA SER A 482 26.34 3.20 -43.56
C SER A 482 25.88 4.53 -42.96
N GLU A 483 24.64 4.60 -42.47
CA GLU A 483 24.12 5.78 -41.76
C GLU A 483 24.84 6.01 -40.44
N TRP A 484 25.12 4.96 -39.67
CA TRP A 484 25.88 5.08 -38.42
C TRP A 484 27.32 5.52 -38.68
N VAL A 485 27.99 4.99 -39.70
CA VAL A 485 29.34 5.43 -40.10
C VAL A 485 29.33 6.90 -40.47
N GLY A 486 28.35 7.33 -41.28
CA GLY A 486 28.21 8.74 -41.67
C GLY A 486 27.91 9.68 -40.51
N LYS A 487 27.16 9.22 -39.50
CA LYS A 487 26.71 10.05 -38.38
C LYS A 487 27.69 10.07 -37.19
N TYR A 488 28.29 8.93 -36.87
CA TYR A 488 29.07 8.73 -35.65
C TYR A 488 30.54 8.37 -35.92
N GLY A 489 30.90 8.09 -37.17
CA GLY A 489 32.23 7.57 -37.53
C GLY A 489 32.31 6.05 -37.45
N GLN A 490 33.40 5.51 -38.00
CA GLN A 490 33.61 4.07 -38.20
C GLN A 490 33.65 3.29 -36.88
N GLU A 491 34.48 3.72 -35.93
CA GLU A 491 34.65 3.04 -34.64
C GLU A 491 33.35 2.97 -33.84
N ALA A 492 32.60 4.07 -33.81
CA ALA A 492 31.30 4.15 -33.16
C ALA A 492 30.27 3.23 -33.85
N ALA A 493 30.24 3.22 -35.18
CA ALA A 493 29.35 2.35 -35.94
C ALA A 493 29.66 0.86 -35.72
N ASP A 494 30.93 0.50 -35.62
CA ASP A 494 31.37 -0.87 -35.32
C ASP A 494 30.94 -1.29 -33.91
N MET A 495 31.08 -0.39 -32.93
CA MET A 495 30.61 -0.62 -31.57
C MET A 495 29.10 -0.79 -31.50
N ILE A 496 28.32 0.12 -32.12
CA ILE A 496 26.86 0.02 -32.21
C ILE A 496 26.45 -1.29 -32.87
N LYS A 497 27.06 -1.65 -34.01
CA LYS A 497 26.75 -2.88 -34.74
C LYS A 497 26.99 -4.12 -33.88
N LYS A 498 28.12 -4.15 -33.17
CA LYS A 498 28.45 -5.24 -32.24
C LYS A 498 27.40 -5.34 -31.12
N THR A 499 27.11 -4.24 -30.43
CA THR A 499 26.13 -4.22 -29.33
C THR A 499 24.72 -4.60 -29.83
N VAL A 500 24.32 -4.16 -31.02
CA VAL A 500 23.06 -4.61 -31.64
C VAL A 500 23.06 -6.12 -31.81
N ALA A 501 24.10 -6.70 -32.43
CA ALA A 501 24.17 -8.13 -32.67
C ALA A 501 24.12 -8.96 -31.38
N GLU A 502 24.73 -8.47 -30.29
CA GLU A 502 24.72 -9.14 -28.97
C GLU A 502 23.33 -9.15 -28.31
N ASN A 503 22.44 -8.21 -28.63
CA ASN A 503 21.14 -8.05 -27.96
C ASN A 503 19.92 -8.50 -28.81
N VAL A 504 20.10 -8.76 -30.11
CA VAL A 504 18.99 -9.13 -31.02
C VAL A 504 18.34 -10.47 -30.62
N ALA A 505 19.12 -11.46 -30.22
CA ALA A 505 18.58 -12.78 -29.85
C ALA A 505 17.63 -12.71 -28.64
N ASP A 506 17.95 -11.87 -27.66
CA ASP A 506 17.11 -11.68 -26.46
C ASP A 506 15.83 -10.90 -26.80
N TYR A 507 15.94 -9.88 -27.67
CA TYR A 507 14.78 -9.18 -28.20
C TYR A 507 13.83 -10.12 -28.97
N GLU A 508 14.35 -10.91 -29.91
CA GLU A 508 13.55 -11.84 -30.72
C GLU A 508 12.88 -12.92 -29.88
N TYR A 509 13.53 -13.35 -28.80
CA TYR A 509 12.93 -14.25 -27.82
C TYR A 509 11.74 -13.60 -27.11
N LEU A 510 11.92 -12.41 -26.53
CA LEU A 510 10.85 -11.69 -25.83
C LEU A 510 9.69 -11.30 -26.75
N LYS A 511 9.98 -10.95 -28.01
CA LYS A 511 8.98 -10.59 -29.03
C LYS A 511 7.97 -11.70 -29.31
N GLN A 512 8.33 -12.98 -29.07
CA GLN A 512 7.39 -14.11 -29.21
C GLN A 512 6.23 -14.05 -28.21
N PHE A 513 6.39 -13.30 -27.12
CA PHE A 513 5.38 -13.10 -26.08
C PHE A 513 4.69 -11.73 -26.18
N ALA A 514 4.98 -10.94 -27.22
CA ALA A 514 4.38 -9.62 -27.39
C ALA A 514 2.86 -9.72 -27.62
N ILE A 515 2.13 -8.70 -27.12
CA ILE A 515 0.71 -8.54 -27.38
C ILE A 515 0.49 -8.58 -28.90
N PRO A 516 -0.34 -9.49 -29.42
CA PRO A 516 -0.54 -9.61 -30.84
C PRO A 516 -1.28 -8.36 -31.36
N GLN A 517 -0.82 -7.84 -32.49
CA GLN A 517 -1.59 -6.86 -33.24
C GLN A 517 -2.85 -7.53 -33.79
N LYS A 518 -4.02 -6.93 -33.56
CA LYS A 518 -5.23 -7.33 -34.25
C LYS A 518 -5.06 -6.95 -35.72
N ARG A 519 -5.14 -7.92 -36.64
CA ARG A 519 -5.20 -7.59 -38.07
C ARG A 519 -6.42 -6.71 -38.28
N GLN A 520 -6.19 -5.51 -38.82
CA GLN A 520 -7.27 -4.75 -39.44
C GLN A 520 -7.59 -5.47 -40.74
N ASP A 521 -8.60 -6.36 -40.69
CA ASP A 521 -9.19 -6.99 -41.87
C ASP A 521 -10.02 -5.99 -42.68
#